data_AF-A0A8S3ETR7-F1
#
_entry.id   AF-A0A8S3ETR7-F1
#
_cell.length_a   1.000
_cell.length_b   1.000
_cell.length_c   1.000
_cell.angle_alpha   90.00
_cell.angle_beta   90.00
_cell.angle_gamma   90.00
#
_symmetry.space_group_name_H-M   'P 1'
#
loop_
_entity.id
_entity.type
_entity.pdbx_description
1 polymer ?
#
loop_
_entity_poly.entity_id
_entity_poly.type
_entity_poly.pdbx_seq_one_letter_code
_entity_poly.pdbx_strand_id
1 'polypeptide(L)'
;RFIDELSVDEKFLEEYAKWSLELFSQPDYLYGKPRDNFPCEITKDTNVPTSVHALRPSDIKCVGAIGDSLTAGLGAHATTPVGLVVENRGLSWSVGGDHTYSKVLSIPNVLRQYNPDLKGFSTKFSVIFLNGQNATNNGLNVAKSGDRSNHMPDQAEILMSRIKDEKLCDWNNDWKIITFFVGGNDLCSFCEDKNVSKHTPEQYVSYVRDTLDKLYNATIPRTLVNLILVLDVRSVQSLNSGGFVCETLHKRTCPCAAFPTPEEARILDDYVPQYHQLLLDLAASTRYDGRDDFTVVVQPFMAKTKIPVKDNNKIDFSYFAPDCFHFSGKGHAQAALSLWNNMFEPVGGKQWFWHINEELKCPTKEYPFIFTKKNSAKALEEYQRATHAPSVSTSTAKPEKHTTKHHKHHKSHSDSSFSKMQLVVLASLFLLILILFVLVITKRQQIRGFVHGAGRRHLHGF
;
A
#
# COMPACT_ATOMS: atom_id res chain seq x y z
N ARG A 1 -12.08 9.59 20.63
CA ARG A 1 -13.18 8.81 21.24
C ARG A 1 -12.90 7.31 21.17
N PHE A 2 -12.87 6.67 19.99
CA PHE A 2 -12.61 5.23 19.91
C PHE A 2 -11.25 4.81 20.48
N ILE A 3 -10.17 5.53 20.12
CA ILE A 3 -8.85 5.28 20.72
C ILE A 3 -8.84 5.52 22.23
N ASP A 4 -9.62 6.49 22.71
CA ASP A 4 -9.74 6.75 24.15
C ASP A 4 -10.46 5.59 24.85
N GLU A 5 -11.52 5.03 24.23
CA GLU A 5 -12.24 3.84 24.72
C GLU A 5 -11.30 2.62 24.80
N LEU A 6 -10.50 2.36 23.76
CA LEU A 6 -9.52 1.27 23.76
C LEU A 6 -8.41 1.47 24.79
N SER A 7 -8.01 2.72 25.04
CA SER A 7 -6.90 3.04 25.95
C SER A 7 -7.23 2.81 27.43
N VAL A 8 -8.50 2.56 27.76
CA VAL A 8 -8.98 2.28 29.12
C VAL A 8 -9.67 0.91 29.25
N ASP A 9 -9.78 0.15 28.16
CA ASP A 9 -10.31 -1.22 28.19
C ASP A 9 -9.20 -2.18 28.64
N GLU A 10 -9.24 -2.60 29.91
CA GLU A 10 -8.23 -3.47 30.52
C GLU A 10 -8.05 -4.79 29.75
N LYS A 11 -9.15 -5.41 29.31
CA LYS A 11 -9.10 -6.65 28.54
C LYS A 11 -8.40 -6.44 27.21
N PHE A 12 -8.75 -5.36 26.50
CA PHE A 12 -8.11 -5.01 25.24
C PHE A 12 -6.60 -4.77 25.44
N LEU A 13 -6.21 -4.00 26.46
CA LEU A 13 -4.81 -3.70 26.75
C LEU A 13 -4.00 -4.96 27.09
N GLU A 14 -4.54 -5.85 27.91
CA GLU A 14 -3.87 -7.10 28.29
C GLU A 14 -3.70 -8.06 27.10
N GLU A 15 -4.74 -8.25 26.30
CA GLU A 15 -4.68 -9.11 25.12
C GLU A 15 -3.75 -8.51 24.05
N TYR A 16 -3.83 -7.19 23.83
CA TYR A 16 -2.95 -6.49 22.92
C TYR A 16 -1.48 -6.60 23.33
N ALA A 17 -1.16 -6.44 24.62
CA ALA A 17 0.21 -6.54 25.13
C ALA A 17 0.84 -7.91 24.85
N LYS A 18 0.06 -8.99 24.98
CA LYS A 18 0.52 -10.35 24.66
C LYS A 18 0.73 -10.53 23.16
N TRP A 19 -0.24 -10.07 22.37
CA TRP A 19 -0.24 -10.20 20.91
C TRP A 19 0.89 -9.39 20.25
N SER A 20 1.06 -8.14 20.68
CA SER A 20 2.10 -7.22 20.18
C SER A 20 3.52 -7.72 20.40
N LEU A 21 3.81 -8.36 21.54
CA LEU A 21 5.14 -8.85 21.85
C LEU A 21 5.61 -9.90 20.83
N GLU A 22 4.73 -10.82 20.43
CA GLU A 22 5.06 -11.83 19.41
C GLU A 22 5.27 -11.18 18.04
N LEU A 23 4.37 -10.30 17.62
CA LEU A 23 4.43 -9.69 16.29
C LEU A 23 5.63 -8.78 16.11
N PHE A 24 5.89 -7.90 17.07
CA PHE A 24 6.93 -6.87 16.94
C PHE A 24 8.33 -7.39 17.28
N SER A 25 8.43 -8.63 17.75
CA SER A 25 9.70 -9.35 17.84
C SER A 25 10.23 -9.80 16.47
N GLN A 26 9.39 -9.83 15.43
CA GLN A 26 9.81 -10.23 14.09
C GLN A 26 10.67 -9.13 13.44
N PRO A 27 11.91 -9.44 13.00
CA PRO A 27 12.86 -8.43 12.54
C PRO A 27 12.44 -7.77 11.22
N ASP A 28 11.57 -8.40 10.45
CA ASP A 28 11.05 -7.92 9.17
C ASP A 28 9.71 -7.21 9.29
N TYR A 29 9.09 -7.13 10.48
CA TYR A 29 7.76 -6.53 10.65
C TYR A 29 7.66 -5.07 10.14
N LEU A 30 8.64 -4.24 10.51
CA LEU A 30 8.59 -2.79 10.26
C LEU A 30 9.01 -2.36 8.86
N TYR A 31 9.78 -3.19 8.14
CA TYR A 31 10.39 -2.81 6.86
C TYR A 31 10.35 -3.90 5.78
N GLY A 32 9.86 -5.09 6.12
CA GLY A 32 10.02 -6.28 5.30
C GLY A 32 11.41 -6.91 5.44
N LYS A 33 11.61 -8.01 4.72
CA LYS A 33 12.90 -8.71 4.67
C LYS A 33 13.94 -7.80 4.01
N PRO A 34 15.09 -7.53 4.66
CA PRO A 34 16.20 -6.83 4.02
C PRO A 34 16.60 -7.52 2.71
N ARG A 35 17.03 -6.72 1.75
CA ARG A 35 17.45 -7.19 0.43
C ARG A 35 18.93 -6.91 0.24
N ASP A 36 19.57 -7.86 -0.44
CA ASP A 36 20.95 -7.72 -0.88
C ASP A 36 21.04 -6.72 -2.05
N ASN A 37 22.05 -6.87 -2.89
CA ASN A 37 22.25 -6.07 -4.08
C ASN A 37 21.02 -6.11 -5.00
N PHE A 38 20.80 -5.00 -5.72
CA PHE A 38 19.74 -4.92 -6.71
C PHE A 38 19.97 -5.96 -7.82
N PRO A 39 19.00 -6.84 -8.12
CA PRO A 39 19.26 -8.02 -8.96
C PRO A 39 19.28 -7.73 -10.47
N CYS A 40 18.79 -6.56 -10.90
CA CYS A 40 18.63 -6.26 -12.32
C CYS A 40 19.85 -5.56 -12.91
N GLU A 41 20.20 -5.94 -14.15
CA GLU A 41 21.14 -5.16 -14.96
C GLU A 41 20.53 -3.81 -15.33
N ILE A 42 21.22 -2.72 -14.99
CA ILE A 42 20.77 -1.37 -15.31
C ILE A 42 21.40 -0.95 -16.64
N THR A 43 20.60 -0.93 -17.70
CA THR A 43 20.99 -0.36 -18.98
C THR A 43 20.60 1.12 -19.01
N LYS A 44 21.60 2.00 -19.22
CA LYS A 44 21.35 3.42 -19.42
C LYS A 44 21.09 3.68 -20.90
N ASP A 45 19.88 4.07 -21.24
CA ASP A 45 19.56 4.70 -22.52
C ASP A 45 19.26 6.19 -22.28
N THR A 46 19.86 7.05 -23.09
CA THR A 46 19.68 8.50 -23.02
C THR A 46 18.51 8.99 -23.87
N ASN A 47 17.96 8.15 -24.74
CA ASN A 47 16.82 8.50 -25.58
C ASN A 47 15.52 8.44 -24.77
N VAL A 48 15.00 9.62 -24.44
CA VAL A 48 13.71 9.76 -23.77
C VAL A 48 12.59 9.39 -24.75
N PRO A 49 11.74 8.39 -24.42
CA PRO A 49 10.67 7.98 -25.32
C PRO A 49 9.60 9.07 -25.44
N THR A 50 8.96 9.14 -26.60
CA THR A 50 7.78 9.99 -26.85
C THR A 50 6.47 9.26 -26.56
N SER A 51 6.47 7.93 -26.64
CA SER A 51 5.31 7.09 -26.37
C SER A 51 5.40 6.41 -25.00
N VAL A 52 4.27 6.37 -24.30
CA VAL A 52 4.06 5.67 -23.04
C VAL A 52 4.28 4.15 -23.19
N HIS A 53 4.15 3.62 -24.41
CA HIS A 53 4.31 2.21 -24.73
C HIS A 53 5.78 1.78 -24.89
N ALA A 54 6.72 2.73 -24.82
CA ALA A 54 8.16 2.50 -24.89
C ALA A 54 8.88 2.89 -23.60
N LEU A 55 8.15 2.99 -22.47
CA LEU A 55 8.73 3.38 -21.20
C LEU A 55 9.56 2.29 -20.56
N ARG A 56 10.81 2.60 -20.26
CA ARG A 56 11.69 1.81 -19.40
C ARG A 56 11.63 2.36 -17.98
N PRO A 57 12.02 1.57 -16.96
CA PRO A 57 12.18 2.08 -15.59
C PRO A 57 12.98 3.38 -15.46
N SER A 58 14.06 3.53 -16.24
CA SER A 58 14.95 4.69 -16.21
C SER A 58 14.31 5.97 -16.74
N ASP A 59 13.27 5.84 -17.56
CA ASP A 59 12.58 6.97 -18.18
C ASP A 59 11.63 7.65 -17.19
N ILE A 60 11.21 6.94 -16.13
CA ILE A 60 10.30 7.46 -15.12
C ILE A 60 11.01 8.48 -14.25
N LYS A 61 10.50 9.71 -14.25
CA LYS A 61 11.06 10.85 -13.50
C LYS A 61 10.23 11.18 -12.26
N CYS A 62 8.97 10.77 -12.25
CA CYS A 62 8.01 11.19 -11.25
C CYS A 62 7.06 10.04 -10.86
N VAL A 63 6.75 9.95 -9.56
CA VAL A 63 5.75 9.02 -9.02
C VAL A 63 4.73 9.77 -8.17
N GLY A 64 3.47 9.36 -8.26
CA GLY A 64 2.37 9.88 -7.45
C GLY A 64 1.34 8.80 -7.16
N ALA A 65 0.42 9.07 -6.23
CA ALA A 65 -0.66 8.14 -5.92
C ALA A 65 -1.94 8.83 -5.44
N ILE A 66 -3.08 8.27 -5.87
CA ILE A 66 -4.44 8.59 -5.45
C ILE A 66 -5.01 7.35 -4.77
N GLY A 67 -5.64 7.52 -3.61
CA GLY A 67 -6.19 6.38 -2.89
C GLY A 67 -6.61 6.64 -1.45
N ASP A 68 -6.65 5.56 -0.68
CA ASP A 68 -7.09 5.53 0.72
C ASP A 68 -5.94 5.34 1.73
N SER A 69 -6.27 4.81 2.91
CA SER A 69 -5.35 4.56 4.02
C SER A 69 -4.20 3.60 3.68
N LEU A 70 -4.42 2.58 2.84
CA LEU A 70 -3.34 1.67 2.42
C LEU A 70 -2.35 2.39 1.50
N THR A 71 -2.82 3.29 0.65
CA THR A 71 -1.94 4.12 -0.19
C THR A 71 -1.22 5.20 0.63
N ALA A 72 -1.85 5.71 1.70
CA ALA A 72 -1.21 6.63 2.64
C ALA A 72 -0.21 5.95 3.60
N GLY A 73 -0.16 4.62 3.65
CA GLY A 73 0.72 3.88 4.57
C GLY A 73 0.28 3.96 6.03
N LEU A 74 -1.03 3.96 6.27
CA LEU A 74 -1.59 4.03 7.62
C LEU A 74 -1.08 2.89 8.50
N GLY A 75 -0.39 3.25 9.58
CA GLY A 75 0.09 2.27 10.56
C GLY A 75 1.22 1.36 10.06
N ALA A 76 1.83 1.61 8.91
CA ALA A 76 2.87 0.72 8.35
C ALA A 76 4.07 0.53 9.30
N HIS A 77 4.33 1.51 10.17
CA HIS A 77 5.39 1.45 11.18
C HIS A 77 4.83 1.44 12.62
N ALA A 78 3.55 1.14 12.79
CA ALA A 78 2.90 1.16 14.10
C ALA A 78 3.13 -0.16 14.87
N THR A 79 3.38 0.00 16.17
CA THR A 79 3.49 -1.08 17.15
C THR A 79 2.43 -0.97 18.25
N THR A 80 1.47 -0.07 18.10
CA THR A 80 0.32 0.08 19.01
C THR A 80 -0.90 0.52 18.21
N PRO A 81 -2.14 0.26 18.68
CA PRO A 81 -3.34 0.75 18.01
C PRO A 81 -3.42 2.29 18.03
N VAL A 82 -2.83 2.93 19.05
CA VAL A 82 -2.68 4.39 19.10
C VAL A 82 -1.82 4.88 17.93
N GLY A 83 -0.83 4.10 17.49
CA GLY A 83 0.00 4.39 16.33
C GLY A 83 -0.75 4.42 14.99
N LEU A 84 -1.98 3.88 14.93
CA LEU A 84 -2.82 3.89 13.72
C LEU A 84 -3.37 5.27 13.34
N VAL A 85 -2.99 6.33 14.06
CA VAL A 85 -3.26 7.72 13.64
C VAL A 85 -2.17 8.29 12.73
N VAL A 86 -1.09 7.53 12.55
CA VAL A 86 0.10 7.91 11.80
C VAL A 86 0.07 7.25 10.43
N GLU A 87 0.09 8.08 9.39
CA GLU A 87 0.26 7.66 8.01
C GLU A 87 1.76 7.65 7.70
N ASN A 88 2.39 6.48 7.72
CA ASN A 88 3.80 6.27 7.39
C ASN A 88 4.01 6.32 5.87
N ARG A 89 3.69 7.45 5.25
CA ARG A 89 3.70 7.65 3.79
C ARG A 89 5.02 7.28 3.14
N GLY A 90 6.14 7.56 3.80
CA GLY A 90 7.47 7.17 3.34
C GLY A 90 7.68 5.65 3.15
N LEU A 91 6.87 4.82 3.81
CA LEU A 91 6.84 3.35 3.65
C LEU A 91 5.74 2.86 2.72
N SER A 92 4.95 3.75 2.11
CA SER A 92 3.89 3.37 1.18
C SER A 92 4.45 2.53 0.03
N TRP A 93 3.74 1.46 -0.31
CA TRP A 93 4.19 0.45 -1.26
C TRP A 93 4.31 1.03 -2.68
N SER A 94 3.40 1.95 -3.04
CA SER A 94 3.29 2.54 -4.37
C SER A 94 4.04 3.86 -4.53
N VAL A 95 4.27 4.62 -3.45
CA VAL A 95 4.78 6.01 -3.54
C VAL A 95 5.65 6.45 -2.33
N GLY A 96 6.07 5.53 -1.45
CA GLY A 96 6.98 5.82 -0.34
C GLY A 96 8.46 5.77 -0.75
N GLY A 97 9.27 6.75 -0.36
CA GLY A 97 10.69 6.84 -0.69
C GLY A 97 11.66 6.86 0.49
N ASP A 98 11.20 6.47 1.69
CA ASP A 98 12.07 6.35 2.86
C ASP A 98 13.08 5.20 2.67
N HIS A 99 14.28 5.39 3.25
CA HIS A 99 15.38 4.43 3.19
C HIS A 99 15.81 4.07 1.75
N THR A 100 16.60 3.00 1.59
CA THR A 100 17.09 2.47 0.32
C THR A 100 16.33 1.20 -0.07
N TYR A 101 16.47 0.76 -1.33
CA TYR A 101 15.95 -0.54 -1.82
C TYR A 101 16.28 -1.72 -0.89
N SER A 102 17.51 -1.76 -0.39
CA SER A 102 18.00 -2.84 0.49
C SER A 102 17.27 -2.91 1.84
N LYS A 103 16.71 -1.79 2.31
CA LYS A 103 16.02 -1.72 3.61
C LYS A 103 14.50 -1.71 3.46
N VAL A 104 13.95 -0.92 2.54
CA VAL A 104 12.51 -0.81 2.31
C VAL A 104 12.25 -1.03 0.82
N LEU A 105 11.45 -2.03 0.51
CA LEU A 105 10.97 -2.21 -0.85
C LEU A 105 9.71 -1.37 -1.06
N SER A 106 9.78 -0.48 -2.05
CA SER A 106 8.68 0.34 -2.54
C SER A 106 8.91 0.63 -4.02
N ILE A 107 7.87 1.00 -4.77
CA ILE A 107 8.05 1.38 -6.19
C ILE A 107 9.09 2.49 -6.36
N PRO A 108 9.09 3.58 -5.58
CA PRO A 108 10.14 4.60 -5.69
C PRO A 108 11.54 4.07 -5.40
N ASN A 109 11.70 3.17 -4.42
CA ASN A 109 13.01 2.64 -4.06
C ASN A 109 13.60 1.72 -5.14
N VAL A 110 12.74 0.98 -5.86
CA VAL A 110 13.13 0.21 -7.05
C VAL A 110 13.46 1.14 -8.22
N LEU A 111 12.59 2.11 -8.53
CA LEU A 111 12.81 3.04 -9.64
C LEU A 111 14.08 3.88 -9.46
N ARG A 112 14.44 4.27 -8.23
CA ARG A 112 15.69 4.99 -7.93
C ARG A 112 16.96 4.19 -8.24
N GLN A 113 16.88 2.86 -8.39
CA GLN A 113 18.01 2.07 -8.89
C GLN A 113 18.27 2.37 -10.38
N TYR A 114 17.21 2.64 -11.16
CA TYR A 114 17.31 2.99 -12.58
C TYR A 114 17.48 4.48 -12.82
N ASN A 115 16.86 5.33 -11.98
CA ASN A 115 16.91 6.77 -12.07
C ASN A 115 17.03 7.42 -10.67
N PRO A 116 18.25 7.74 -10.20
CA PRO A 116 18.47 8.35 -8.89
C PRO A 116 17.76 9.70 -8.68
N ASP A 117 17.44 10.42 -9.76
CA ASP A 117 16.79 11.74 -9.73
C ASP A 117 15.25 11.67 -9.68
N LEU A 118 14.68 10.50 -9.35
CA LEU A 118 13.24 10.31 -9.21
C LEU A 118 12.64 11.33 -8.23
N LYS A 119 11.46 11.88 -8.55
CA LYS A 119 10.74 12.85 -7.71
C LYS A 119 9.31 12.42 -7.42
N GLY A 120 8.61 13.21 -6.61
CA GLY A 120 7.19 13.05 -6.29
C GLY A 120 6.88 12.04 -5.19
N PHE A 121 7.81 11.16 -4.83
CA PHE A 121 7.62 10.22 -3.73
C PHE A 121 7.43 10.92 -2.39
N SER A 122 6.67 10.29 -1.50
CA SER A 122 6.45 10.73 -0.13
C SER A 122 7.56 10.24 0.80
N THR A 123 7.80 10.97 1.89
CA THR A 123 8.79 10.63 2.91
C THR A 123 8.20 10.78 4.31
N LYS A 124 8.83 10.15 5.30
CA LYS A 124 8.45 10.23 6.72
C LYS A 124 6.97 9.87 6.92
N PHE A 125 6.29 10.59 7.81
CA PHE A 125 4.91 10.34 8.18
C PHE A 125 4.10 11.64 8.25
N SER A 126 2.78 11.49 8.16
CA SER A 126 1.78 12.48 8.55
C SER A 126 0.90 11.94 9.69
N VAL A 127 0.24 12.83 10.40
CA VAL A 127 -0.73 12.49 11.44
C VAL A 127 -2.09 12.97 10.97
N ILE A 128 -3.06 12.06 10.88
CA ILE A 128 -4.37 12.27 10.22
C ILE A 128 -5.03 13.59 10.66
N PHE A 129 -5.05 13.86 11.98
CA PHE A 129 -5.77 15.00 12.56
C PHE A 129 -4.92 16.27 12.75
N LEU A 130 -3.63 16.26 12.37
CA LEU A 130 -2.76 17.44 12.48
C LEU A 130 -2.48 18.05 11.11
N ASN A 131 -1.76 17.30 10.28
CA ASN A 131 -1.32 17.76 8.97
C ASN A 131 -1.91 16.92 7.84
N GLY A 132 -2.21 15.63 8.09
CA GLY A 132 -2.89 14.74 7.14
C GLY A 132 -2.38 14.90 5.71
N GLN A 133 -3.30 15.17 4.78
CA GLN A 133 -2.99 15.37 3.37
C GLN A 133 -2.13 16.63 3.10
N ASN A 134 -2.13 17.63 3.97
CA ASN A 134 -1.42 18.91 3.79
C ASN A 134 0.05 18.91 4.27
N ALA A 135 0.57 17.77 4.72
CA ALA A 135 1.96 17.70 5.15
C ALA A 135 2.93 17.82 3.95
N THR A 136 3.98 18.63 4.11
CA THR A 136 4.97 18.88 3.03
C THR A 136 5.73 17.63 2.60
N ASN A 137 5.91 16.65 3.49
CA ASN A 137 6.60 15.40 3.17
C ASN A 137 5.74 14.42 2.34
N ASN A 138 4.49 14.77 2.05
CA ASN A 138 3.57 13.88 1.31
C ASN A 138 3.94 13.77 -0.17
N GLY A 139 4.72 14.70 -0.72
CA GLY A 139 4.97 14.75 -2.16
C GLY A 139 3.66 14.65 -2.95
N LEU A 140 3.63 13.74 -3.93
CA LEU A 140 2.48 13.42 -4.76
C LEU A 140 1.67 12.21 -4.26
N ASN A 141 1.90 11.77 -3.02
CA ASN A 141 0.95 10.89 -2.33
C ASN A 141 -0.22 11.74 -1.81
N VAL A 142 -1.27 11.84 -2.62
CA VAL A 142 -2.49 12.58 -2.27
C VAL A 142 -3.57 11.67 -1.69
N ALA A 143 -3.26 10.39 -1.44
CA ALA A 143 -4.16 9.49 -0.76
C ALA A 143 -4.52 9.97 0.64
N LYS A 144 -5.71 9.60 1.11
CA LYS A 144 -6.23 10.05 2.41
C LYS A 144 -6.99 8.93 3.10
N SER A 145 -6.64 8.68 4.35
CA SER A 145 -7.28 7.64 5.17
C SER A 145 -8.79 7.87 5.29
N GLY A 146 -9.57 6.82 5.05
CA GLY A 146 -11.04 6.83 5.08
C GLY A 146 -11.71 7.34 3.81
N ASP A 147 -10.97 7.82 2.81
CA ASP A 147 -11.56 8.22 1.53
C ASP A 147 -12.07 6.99 0.76
N ARG A 148 -13.18 7.21 0.05
CA ARG A 148 -13.86 6.26 -0.85
C ARG A 148 -13.74 6.73 -2.30
N SER A 149 -14.18 5.90 -3.25
CA SER A 149 -14.13 6.21 -4.68
C SER A 149 -14.67 7.60 -5.04
N ASN A 150 -15.75 8.04 -4.38
CA ASN A 150 -16.36 9.36 -4.60
C ASN A 150 -15.46 10.57 -4.28
N HIS A 151 -14.33 10.38 -3.58
CA HIS A 151 -13.37 11.44 -3.25
C HIS A 151 -12.17 11.47 -4.22
N MET A 152 -12.00 10.46 -5.06
CA MET A 152 -10.87 10.40 -6.00
C MET A 152 -10.83 11.60 -6.97
N PRO A 153 -11.95 12.14 -7.48
CA PRO A 153 -11.90 13.28 -8.39
C PRO A 153 -11.22 14.51 -7.75
N ASP A 154 -11.48 14.77 -6.47
CA ASP A 154 -10.85 15.86 -5.72
C ASP A 154 -9.36 15.59 -5.51
N GLN A 155 -8.98 14.34 -5.20
CA GLN A 155 -7.57 13.96 -5.09
C GLN A 155 -6.81 14.17 -6.41
N ALA A 156 -7.42 13.93 -7.58
CA ALA A 156 -6.80 14.22 -8.87
C ALA A 156 -6.53 15.71 -9.08
N GLU A 157 -7.42 16.59 -8.64
CA GLU A 157 -7.21 18.03 -8.70
C GLU A 157 -6.04 18.47 -7.81
N ILE A 158 -5.98 17.95 -6.58
CA ILE A 158 -4.87 18.19 -5.66
C ILE A 158 -3.56 17.69 -6.27
N LEU A 159 -3.54 16.48 -6.84
CA LEU A 159 -2.35 15.91 -7.49
C LEU A 159 -1.84 16.83 -8.61
N MET A 160 -2.72 17.28 -9.49
CA MET A 160 -2.35 18.16 -10.60
C MET A 160 -1.87 19.52 -10.13
N SER A 161 -2.51 20.10 -9.11
CA SER A 161 -2.05 21.35 -8.48
C SER A 161 -0.65 21.18 -7.90
N ARG A 162 -0.38 20.10 -7.15
CA ARG A 162 0.97 19.84 -6.61
C ARG A 162 2.05 19.69 -7.67
N ILE A 163 1.75 19.03 -8.79
CA ILE A 163 2.72 18.90 -9.88
C ILE A 163 3.05 20.29 -10.45
N LYS A 164 2.05 21.15 -10.65
CA LYS A 164 2.23 22.48 -11.25
C LYS A 164 2.84 23.49 -10.28
N ASP A 165 2.29 23.57 -9.08
CA ASP A 165 2.50 24.68 -8.15
C ASP A 165 3.68 24.42 -7.22
N GLU A 166 3.84 23.18 -6.75
CA GLU A 166 4.94 22.78 -5.86
C GLU A 166 6.19 22.31 -6.64
N LYS A 167 6.11 22.28 -7.98
CA LYS A 167 7.20 21.88 -8.90
C LYS A 167 7.85 20.55 -8.52
N LEU A 168 7.06 19.63 -7.94
CA LEU A 168 7.54 18.31 -7.53
C LEU A 168 7.98 17.48 -8.73
N CYS A 169 7.43 17.75 -9.91
CA CYS A 169 7.81 17.16 -11.19
C CYS A 169 7.62 18.18 -12.33
N ASP A 170 8.36 18.06 -13.43
CA ASP A 170 8.09 18.87 -14.63
C ASP A 170 6.76 18.43 -15.25
N TRP A 171 5.80 19.36 -15.32
CA TRP A 171 4.47 19.09 -15.87
C TRP A 171 4.55 18.53 -17.29
N ASN A 172 5.34 19.14 -18.18
CA ASN A 172 5.37 18.84 -19.62
C ASN A 172 6.34 17.71 -19.99
N ASN A 173 7.47 17.63 -19.30
CA ASN A 173 8.62 16.84 -19.75
C ASN A 173 8.84 15.55 -18.96
N ASP A 174 8.45 15.48 -17.69
CA ASP A 174 8.72 14.31 -16.88
C ASP A 174 7.69 13.20 -17.14
N TRP A 175 8.16 11.97 -17.40
CA TRP A 175 7.31 10.78 -17.38
C TRP A 175 6.89 10.45 -15.96
N LYS A 176 5.58 10.28 -15.78
CA LYS A 176 4.90 10.08 -14.49
C LYS A 176 4.30 8.68 -14.42
N ILE A 177 4.49 8.01 -13.30
CA ILE A 177 3.64 6.88 -12.90
C ILE A 177 2.71 7.36 -11.79
N ILE A 178 1.40 7.22 -12.00
CA ILE A 178 0.39 7.56 -10.98
C ILE A 178 -0.35 6.28 -10.60
N THR A 179 -0.32 5.90 -9.33
CA THR A 179 -0.98 4.69 -8.84
C THR A 179 -2.33 5.01 -8.23
N PHE A 180 -3.37 4.32 -8.66
CA PHE A 180 -4.75 4.46 -8.20
C PHE A 180 -5.14 3.22 -7.40
N PHE A 181 -5.46 3.39 -6.12
CA PHE A 181 -5.97 2.29 -5.28
C PHE A 181 -6.99 2.80 -4.27
N VAL A 182 -8.25 2.43 -4.49
CA VAL A 182 -9.40 2.73 -3.62
C VAL A 182 -10.45 1.61 -3.80
N GLY A 183 -11.54 1.67 -3.05
CA GLY A 183 -12.68 0.76 -3.17
C GLY A 183 -12.87 -0.12 -1.94
N GLY A 184 -11.82 -0.30 -1.13
CA GLY A 184 -11.90 -1.04 0.13
C GLY A 184 -12.89 -0.37 1.07
N ASN A 185 -12.79 0.95 1.25
CA ASN A 185 -13.71 1.71 2.10
C ASN A 185 -15.16 1.71 1.58
N ASP A 186 -15.38 1.67 0.25
CA ASP A 186 -16.70 1.56 -0.35
C ASP A 186 -17.36 0.23 0.08
N LEU A 187 -16.65 -0.89 -0.09
CA LEU A 187 -17.11 -2.23 0.30
C LEU A 187 -17.13 -2.47 1.82
N CYS A 188 -16.33 -1.72 2.59
CA CYS A 188 -16.30 -1.80 4.05
C CYS A 188 -17.42 -1.02 4.75
N SER A 189 -18.09 -0.10 4.03
CA SER A 189 -19.06 0.84 4.60
C SER A 189 -20.47 0.74 4.00
N PHE A 190 -20.70 -0.09 2.98
CA PHE A 190 -21.98 -0.11 2.25
C PHE A 190 -23.18 -0.42 3.14
N CYS A 191 -23.01 -1.23 4.18
CA CYS A 191 -24.05 -1.62 5.15
C CYS A 191 -24.34 -0.53 6.20
N GLU A 192 -23.43 0.43 6.40
CA GLU A 192 -23.60 1.52 7.37
C GLU A 192 -24.24 2.76 6.73
N ASP A 193 -24.12 2.89 5.42
CA ASP A 193 -24.61 4.05 4.68
C ASP A 193 -26.10 3.89 4.36
N LYS A 194 -26.90 4.92 4.70
CA LYS A 194 -28.34 4.94 4.40
C LYS A 194 -28.63 4.89 2.89
N ASN A 195 -27.66 5.28 2.07
CA ASN A 195 -27.76 5.24 0.63
C ASN A 195 -26.77 4.24 0.04
N VAL A 196 -27.19 2.97 0.02
CA VAL A 196 -26.40 1.85 -0.52
C VAL A 196 -26.05 2.06 -2.00
N SER A 197 -26.83 2.84 -2.76
CA SER A 197 -26.57 3.06 -4.19
C SER A 197 -25.24 3.79 -4.47
N LYS A 198 -24.66 4.45 -3.45
CA LYS A 198 -23.33 5.05 -3.55
C LYS A 198 -22.21 4.02 -3.70
N HIS A 199 -22.47 2.78 -3.34
CA HIS A 199 -21.50 1.70 -3.26
C HIS A 199 -21.71 0.62 -4.34
N THR A 200 -22.68 0.79 -5.25
CA THR A 200 -22.86 -0.21 -6.32
C THR A 200 -21.64 -0.24 -7.24
N PRO A 201 -21.37 -1.38 -7.91
CA PRO A 201 -20.27 -1.48 -8.85
C PRO A 201 -20.26 -0.39 -9.94
N GLU A 202 -21.43 -0.02 -10.46
CA GLU A 202 -21.59 1.03 -11.48
C GLU A 202 -21.22 2.41 -10.92
N GLN A 203 -21.67 2.70 -9.70
CA GLN A 203 -21.39 3.98 -9.07
C GLN A 203 -19.91 4.11 -8.71
N TYR A 204 -19.32 3.04 -8.17
CA TYR A 204 -17.88 2.94 -7.91
C TYR A 204 -17.05 3.19 -9.18
N VAL A 205 -17.30 2.44 -10.26
CA VAL A 205 -16.53 2.61 -11.50
C VAL A 205 -16.76 3.98 -12.13
N SER A 206 -17.95 4.58 -11.95
CA SER A 206 -18.21 5.93 -12.44
C SER A 206 -17.29 6.97 -11.79
N TYR A 207 -17.04 6.88 -10.48
CA TYR A 207 -16.13 7.81 -9.80
C TYR A 207 -14.66 7.61 -10.21
N VAL A 208 -14.24 6.36 -10.41
CA VAL A 208 -12.90 6.06 -10.94
C VAL A 208 -12.75 6.60 -12.36
N ARG A 209 -13.75 6.39 -13.22
CA ARG A 209 -13.79 6.94 -14.58
C ARG A 209 -13.73 8.46 -14.56
N ASP A 210 -14.54 9.13 -13.74
CA ASP A 210 -14.55 10.59 -13.66
C ASP A 210 -13.18 11.15 -13.23
N THR A 211 -12.47 10.43 -12.37
CA THR A 211 -11.09 10.76 -11.96
C THR A 211 -10.10 10.62 -13.12
N LEU A 212 -10.15 9.50 -13.84
CA LEU A 212 -9.30 9.27 -15.01
C LEU A 212 -9.61 10.27 -16.14
N ASP A 213 -10.88 10.60 -16.35
CA ASP A 213 -11.32 11.61 -17.31
C ASP A 213 -10.81 12.99 -16.94
N LYS A 214 -10.82 13.37 -15.65
CA LYS A 214 -10.20 14.62 -15.21
C LYS A 214 -8.72 14.68 -15.58
N LEU A 215 -7.94 13.62 -15.31
CA LEU A 215 -6.53 13.58 -15.68
C LEU A 215 -6.33 13.64 -17.20
N TYR A 216 -7.08 12.84 -17.95
CA TYR A 216 -6.97 12.75 -19.40
C TYR A 216 -7.36 14.07 -20.09
N ASN A 217 -8.48 14.69 -19.69
CA ASN A 217 -9.02 15.93 -20.26
C ASN A 217 -8.27 17.18 -19.82
N ALA A 218 -7.67 17.18 -18.62
CA ALA A 218 -6.72 18.21 -18.22
C ALA A 218 -5.38 18.11 -18.98
N THR A 219 -5.26 17.10 -19.84
CA THR A 219 -4.10 16.84 -20.70
C THR A 219 -2.82 16.72 -19.89
N ILE A 220 -2.85 16.01 -18.75
CA ILE A 220 -1.61 15.69 -18.04
C ILE A 220 -0.71 14.88 -18.98
N PRO A 221 0.46 15.42 -19.39
CA PRO A 221 1.24 14.75 -20.42
C PRO A 221 2.14 13.70 -19.79
N ARG A 222 2.57 12.75 -20.62
CA ARG A 222 3.58 11.74 -20.27
C ARG A 222 3.24 10.94 -19.01
N THR A 223 2.09 10.29 -18.99
CA THR A 223 1.55 9.65 -17.79
C THR A 223 1.13 8.20 -18.03
N LEU A 224 1.69 7.29 -17.24
CA LEU A 224 1.19 5.92 -17.09
C LEU A 224 0.42 5.83 -15.78
N VAL A 225 -0.84 5.39 -15.85
CA VAL A 225 -1.65 5.13 -14.66
C VAL A 225 -1.63 3.64 -14.33
N ASN A 226 -1.20 3.30 -13.12
CA ASN A 226 -1.40 1.98 -12.55
C ASN A 226 -2.77 1.95 -11.86
N LEU A 227 -3.73 1.22 -12.43
CA LEU A 227 -5.06 1.05 -11.86
C LEU A 227 -5.13 -0.28 -11.11
N ILE A 228 -5.13 -0.22 -9.78
CA ILE A 228 -5.02 -1.40 -8.93
C ILE A 228 -6.42 -1.92 -8.63
N LEU A 229 -6.64 -3.22 -8.81
CA LEU A 229 -7.91 -3.83 -8.41
C LEU A 229 -7.98 -3.94 -6.89
N VAL A 230 -9.13 -3.62 -6.31
CA VAL A 230 -9.36 -3.70 -4.86
C VAL A 230 -9.13 -5.14 -4.37
N LEU A 231 -8.56 -5.29 -3.18
CA LEU A 231 -8.44 -6.58 -2.51
C LEU A 231 -9.80 -7.19 -2.17
N ASP A 232 -9.87 -8.50 -2.00
CA ASP A 232 -11.09 -9.18 -1.57
C ASP A 232 -11.39 -8.91 -0.09
N VAL A 233 -12.24 -7.91 0.17
CA VAL A 233 -12.59 -7.50 1.55
C VAL A 233 -13.29 -8.59 2.35
N ARG A 234 -13.89 -9.60 1.70
CA ARG A 234 -14.54 -10.72 2.41
C ARG A 234 -13.55 -11.50 3.28
N SER A 235 -12.27 -11.46 2.92
CA SER A 235 -11.19 -12.09 3.69
C SER A 235 -11.02 -11.49 5.10
N VAL A 236 -11.50 -10.27 5.36
CA VAL A 236 -11.43 -9.62 6.69
C VAL A 236 -12.10 -10.47 7.77
N GLN A 237 -13.18 -11.20 7.44
CA GLN A 237 -13.82 -12.12 8.38
C GLN A 237 -12.83 -13.17 8.93
N SER A 238 -11.90 -13.65 8.10
CA SER A 238 -10.86 -14.60 8.55
C SER A 238 -9.81 -13.97 9.45
N LEU A 239 -9.55 -12.66 9.30
CA LEU A 239 -8.60 -11.91 10.13
C LEU A 239 -9.11 -11.72 11.58
N ASN A 240 -10.42 -11.90 11.83
CA ASN A 240 -10.97 -11.96 13.19
C ASN A 240 -10.37 -13.10 14.03
N SER A 241 -9.76 -14.11 13.41
CA SER A 241 -9.04 -15.18 14.13
C SER A 241 -7.86 -14.70 14.98
N GLY A 242 -7.45 -13.43 14.85
CA GLY A 242 -6.51 -12.78 15.78
C GLY A 242 -7.11 -12.41 17.14
N GLY A 243 -8.38 -12.76 17.39
CA GLY A 243 -9.02 -12.67 18.71
C GLY A 243 -9.68 -11.31 18.97
N PHE A 244 -9.93 -11.02 20.25
CA PHE A 244 -10.73 -9.87 20.69
C PHE A 244 -10.20 -8.53 20.17
N VAL A 245 -8.87 -8.39 20.06
CA VAL A 245 -8.22 -7.18 19.53
C VAL A 245 -8.64 -6.93 18.08
N CYS A 246 -8.41 -7.91 17.19
CA CYS A 246 -8.74 -7.77 15.78
C CYS A 246 -10.25 -7.62 15.58
N GLU A 247 -11.07 -8.43 16.26
CA GLU A 247 -12.53 -8.32 16.20
C GLU A 247 -13.03 -6.93 16.59
N THR A 248 -12.46 -6.34 17.65
CA THR A 248 -12.85 -5.01 18.14
C THR A 248 -12.48 -3.91 17.14
N LEU A 249 -11.31 -4.01 16.51
CA LEU A 249 -10.85 -3.04 15.52
C LEU A 249 -11.61 -3.17 14.20
N HIS A 250 -11.86 -4.40 13.73
CA HIS A 250 -12.59 -4.67 12.49
C HIS A 250 -14.05 -4.24 12.53
N LYS A 251 -14.71 -4.25 13.71
CA LYS A 251 -16.05 -3.66 13.91
C LYS A 251 -16.12 -2.17 13.55
N ARG A 252 -14.97 -1.49 13.45
CA ARG A 252 -14.90 -0.07 13.10
C ARG A 252 -14.28 0.17 11.73
N THR A 253 -13.27 -0.61 11.34
CA THR A 253 -12.56 -0.37 10.08
C THR A 253 -13.27 -0.97 8.88
N CYS A 254 -13.92 -2.14 9.04
CA CYS A 254 -14.60 -2.82 7.94
C CYS A 254 -15.77 -3.71 8.42
N PRO A 255 -16.77 -3.14 9.13
CA PRO A 255 -17.83 -3.92 9.76
C PRO A 255 -18.61 -4.78 8.76
N CYS A 256 -18.90 -4.25 7.57
CA CYS A 256 -19.71 -4.93 6.55
C CYS A 256 -19.07 -6.21 6.00
N ALA A 257 -17.74 -6.33 6.04
CA ALA A 257 -17.03 -7.53 5.61
C ALA A 257 -16.52 -8.39 6.78
N ALA A 258 -16.27 -7.78 7.94
CA ALA A 258 -15.83 -8.49 9.14
C ALA A 258 -16.97 -9.26 9.83
N PHE A 259 -18.18 -8.70 9.83
CA PHE A 259 -19.36 -9.25 10.51
C PHE A 259 -20.63 -9.12 9.66
N PRO A 260 -20.64 -9.66 8.42
CA PRO A 260 -21.78 -9.53 7.53
C PRO A 260 -22.97 -10.35 8.02
N THR A 261 -24.18 -9.81 7.86
CA THR A 261 -25.41 -10.60 7.78
C THR A 261 -25.41 -11.48 6.53
N PRO A 262 -26.26 -12.52 6.45
CA PRO A 262 -26.37 -13.35 5.23
C PRO A 262 -26.76 -12.59 3.96
N GLU A 263 -27.37 -11.40 4.09
CA GLU A 263 -27.68 -10.52 2.96
C GLU A 263 -26.45 -9.72 2.53
N GLU A 264 -25.77 -9.08 3.49
CA GLU A 264 -24.54 -8.32 3.25
C GLU A 264 -23.43 -9.20 2.64
N ALA A 265 -23.31 -10.46 3.09
CA ALA A 265 -22.39 -11.42 2.49
C ALA A 265 -22.70 -11.68 1.02
N ARG A 266 -23.99 -11.86 0.66
CA ARG A 266 -24.43 -12.05 -0.73
C ARG A 266 -24.18 -10.80 -1.58
N ILE A 267 -24.35 -9.61 -1.01
CA ILE A 267 -24.00 -8.35 -1.69
C ILE A 267 -22.49 -8.28 -1.96
N LEU A 268 -21.65 -8.64 -1.00
CA LEU A 268 -20.19 -8.66 -1.21
C LEU A 268 -19.76 -9.70 -2.26
N ASP A 269 -20.42 -10.87 -2.27
CA ASP A 269 -20.19 -11.91 -3.28
C ASP A 269 -20.52 -11.44 -4.71
N ASP A 270 -21.48 -10.53 -4.83
CA ASP A 270 -21.86 -9.89 -6.09
C ASP A 270 -20.95 -8.69 -6.43
N TYR A 271 -20.67 -7.82 -5.47
CA TYR A 271 -20.01 -6.54 -5.72
C TYR A 271 -18.51 -6.67 -5.96
N VAL A 272 -17.80 -7.51 -5.22
CA VAL A 272 -16.32 -7.63 -5.34
C VAL A 272 -15.91 -8.04 -6.77
N PRO A 273 -16.49 -9.10 -7.39
CA PRO A 273 -16.15 -9.45 -8.77
C PRO A 273 -16.56 -8.38 -9.78
N GLN A 274 -17.69 -7.69 -9.58
CA GLN A 274 -18.14 -6.63 -10.49
C GLN A 274 -17.26 -5.38 -10.41
N TYR A 275 -16.77 -4.99 -9.23
CA TYR A 275 -15.75 -3.94 -9.08
C TYR A 275 -14.52 -4.26 -9.93
N HIS A 276 -14.04 -5.51 -9.89
CA HIS A 276 -12.91 -5.96 -10.70
C HIS A 276 -13.23 -5.91 -12.19
N GLN A 277 -14.36 -6.48 -12.61
CA GLN A 277 -14.73 -6.57 -14.02
C GLN A 277 -14.94 -5.19 -14.65
N LEU A 278 -15.64 -4.29 -13.98
CA LEU A 278 -15.91 -2.96 -14.52
C LEU A 278 -14.64 -2.10 -14.64
N LEU A 279 -13.66 -2.26 -13.74
CA LEU A 279 -12.35 -1.60 -13.90
C LEU A 279 -11.53 -2.19 -15.06
N LEU A 280 -11.60 -3.51 -15.26
CA LEU A 280 -10.98 -4.16 -16.42
C LEU A 280 -11.61 -3.66 -17.72
N ASP A 281 -12.93 -3.58 -17.79
CA ASP A 281 -13.66 -3.09 -18.96
C ASP A 281 -13.33 -1.62 -19.25
N LEU A 282 -13.28 -0.78 -18.19
CA LEU A 282 -12.91 0.63 -18.31
C LEU A 282 -11.50 0.80 -18.92
N ALA A 283 -10.52 0.06 -18.42
CA ALA A 283 -9.14 0.13 -18.92
C ALA A 283 -8.96 -0.55 -20.29
N ALA A 284 -9.76 -1.56 -20.62
CA ALA A 284 -9.74 -2.22 -21.92
C ALA A 284 -10.40 -1.38 -23.02
N SER A 285 -11.31 -0.46 -22.65
CA SER A 285 -12.00 0.44 -23.58
C SER A 285 -11.04 1.32 -24.39
N THR A 286 -11.54 1.93 -25.46
CA THR A 286 -10.77 2.88 -26.28
C THR A 286 -10.73 4.30 -25.70
N ARG A 287 -11.32 4.51 -24.52
CA ARG A 287 -11.53 5.85 -23.93
C ARG A 287 -10.24 6.66 -23.76
N TYR A 288 -9.12 5.99 -23.47
CA TYR A 288 -7.83 6.61 -23.22
C TYR A 288 -6.77 6.28 -24.30
N ASP A 289 -7.18 5.73 -25.45
CA ASP A 289 -6.26 5.30 -26.52
C ASP A 289 -5.93 6.42 -27.53
N GLY A 290 -6.59 7.58 -27.42
CA GLY A 290 -6.44 8.72 -28.35
C GLY A 290 -5.14 9.52 -28.21
N ARG A 291 -4.28 9.15 -27.27
CA ARG A 291 -2.99 9.79 -27.00
C ARG A 291 -1.92 8.73 -26.81
N ASP A 292 -0.73 8.97 -27.35
CA ASP A 292 0.41 8.06 -27.17
C ASP A 292 1.25 8.41 -25.93
N ASP A 293 0.94 9.50 -25.23
CA ASP A 293 1.62 9.94 -24.02
C ASP A 293 0.81 9.70 -22.73
N PHE A 294 -0.32 9.00 -22.83
CA PHE A 294 -1.17 8.64 -21.70
C PHE A 294 -1.68 7.21 -21.85
N THR A 295 -1.66 6.43 -20.77
CA THR A 295 -2.30 5.10 -20.77
C THR A 295 -2.73 4.70 -19.37
N VAL A 296 -3.74 3.83 -19.29
CA VAL A 296 -4.22 3.21 -18.04
C VAL A 296 -3.95 1.73 -18.12
N VAL A 297 -3.23 1.18 -17.14
CA VAL A 297 -2.91 -0.25 -17.08
C VAL A 297 -3.42 -0.82 -15.76
N VAL A 298 -4.28 -1.84 -15.85
CA VAL A 298 -4.75 -2.57 -14.67
C VAL A 298 -3.63 -3.45 -14.12
N GLN A 299 -3.45 -3.41 -12.80
CA GLN A 299 -2.52 -4.27 -12.06
C GLN A 299 -3.33 -5.14 -11.07
N PRO A 300 -3.73 -6.37 -11.45
CA PRO A 300 -4.68 -7.18 -10.69
C PRO A 300 -4.10 -7.93 -9.48
N PHE A 301 -2.81 -7.79 -9.15
CA PHE A 301 -2.14 -8.62 -8.14
C PHE A 301 -2.81 -8.66 -6.74
N MET A 302 -3.61 -7.66 -6.36
CA MET A 302 -4.35 -7.67 -5.08
C MET A 302 -5.70 -8.40 -5.15
N ALA A 303 -6.29 -8.55 -6.34
CA ALA A 303 -7.69 -8.95 -6.50
C ALA A 303 -8.02 -10.33 -5.92
N LYS A 304 -7.12 -11.30 -6.06
CA LYS A 304 -7.31 -12.68 -5.59
C LYS A 304 -6.33 -13.09 -4.50
N THR A 305 -5.56 -12.13 -4.00
CA THR A 305 -4.57 -12.32 -2.93
C THR A 305 -5.20 -12.99 -1.71
N LYS A 306 -4.51 -14.01 -1.18
CA LYS A 306 -4.89 -14.70 0.05
C LYS A 306 -4.10 -14.17 1.24
N ILE A 307 -4.69 -14.28 2.42
CA ILE A 307 -4.04 -13.94 3.68
C ILE A 307 -2.78 -14.82 3.87
N PRO A 308 -1.61 -14.23 4.15
CA PRO A 308 -0.38 -14.99 4.39
C PRO A 308 -0.54 -15.90 5.62
N VAL A 309 0.00 -17.12 5.54
CA VAL A 309 0.02 -18.09 6.64
C VAL A 309 1.45 -18.54 6.94
N LYS A 310 1.71 -18.84 8.22
CA LYS A 310 2.96 -19.46 8.68
C LYS A 310 2.96 -20.96 8.39
N ASP A 311 4.09 -21.64 8.60
CA ASP A 311 4.24 -23.09 8.40
C ASP A 311 3.26 -23.95 9.23
N ASN A 312 2.74 -23.39 10.33
CA ASN A 312 1.74 -24.05 11.19
C ASN A 312 0.29 -23.79 10.74
N ASN A 313 0.08 -23.27 9.53
CA ASN A 313 -1.22 -22.89 8.94
C ASN A 313 -2.00 -21.81 9.70
N LYS A 314 -1.37 -21.10 10.65
CA LYS A 314 -1.98 -19.90 11.26
C LYS A 314 -1.69 -18.67 10.41
N ILE A 315 -2.58 -17.70 10.44
CA ILE A 315 -2.39 -16.39 9.79
C ILE A 315 -1.09 -15.76 10.28
N ASP A 316 -0.27 -15.28 9.34
CA ASP A 316 0.90 -14.48 9.65
C ASP A 316 0.51 -13.01 9.78
N PHE A 317 0.11 -12.62 10.99
CA PHE A 317 -0.24 -11.25 11.30
C PHE A 317 0.92 -10.25 11.16
N SER A 318 2.17 -10.70 10.95
CA SER A 318 3.30 -9.78 10.72
C SER A 318 3.17 -8.97 9.43
N TYR A 319 2.28 -9.34 8.51
CA TYR A 319 1.95 -8.57 7.30
C TYR A 319 0.99 -7.41 7.55
N PHE A 320 0.38 -7.35 8.73
CA PHE A 320 -0.66 -6.38 9.07
C PHE A 320 -0.21 -5.46 10.20
N ALA A 321 -0.70 -4.23 10.17
CA ALA A 321 -0.55 -3.25 11.23
C ALA A 321 -1.32 -3.70 12.49
N PRO A 322 -1.22 -2.96 13.62
CA PRO A 322 -1.90 -3.29 14.87
C PRO A 322 -3.42 -3.49 14.82
N ASP A 323 -4.09 -3.12 13.74
CA ASP A 323 -5.52 -3.37 13.52
C ASP A 323 -5.84 -4.67 12.80
N CYS A 324 -4.82 -5.47 12.47
CA CYS A 324 -4.99 -6.73 11.73
C CYS A 324 -5.62 -6.53 10.34
N PHE A 325 -5.59 -5.30 9.81
CA PHE A 325 -6.31 -4.92 8.59
C PHE A 325 -5.42 -4.15 7.62
N HIS A 326 -4.83 -3.02 8.04
CA HIS A 326 -3.88 -2.29 7.20
C HIS A 326 -2.56 -3.06 7.12
N PHE A 327 -1.73 -2.77 6.11
CA PHE A 327 -0.45 -3.44 5.98
C PHE A 327 0.59 -2.88 6.96
N SER A 328 1.39 -3.77 7.56
CA SER A 328 2.65 -3.38 8.19
C SER A 328 3.69 -3.03 7.12
N GLY A 329 4.88 -2.60 7.52
CA GLY A 329 6.00 -2.41 6.59
C GLY A 329 6.33 -3.67 5.80
N LYS A 330 6.17 -4.87 6.40
CA LYS A 330 6.27 -6.15 5.69
C LYS A 330 5.20 -6.33 4.61
N GLY A 331 3.94 -6.02 4.92
CA GLY A 331 2.85 -6.07 3.93
C GLY A 331 3.02 -5.06 2.80
N HIS A 332 3.47 -3.85 3.14
CA HIS A 332 3.83 -2.82 2.18
C HIS A 332 4.96 -3.28 1.24
N ALA A 333 6.02 -3.89 1.78
CA ALA A 333 7.10 -4.42 0.96
C ALA A 333 6.62 -5.53 0.00
N GLN A 334 5.73 -6.43 0.45
CA GLN A 334 5.15 -7.46 -0.42
C GLN A 334 4.29 -6.84 -1.53
N ALA A 335 3.41 -5.88 -1.19
CA ALA A 335 2.57 -5.20 -2.18
C ALA A 335 3.40 -4.45 -3.24
N ALA A 336 4.51 -3.82 -2.84
CA ALA A 336 5.42 -3.14 -3.75
C ALA A 336 6.08 -4.10 -4.74
N LEU A 337 6.52 -5.27 -4.26
CA LEU A 337 7.10 -6.31 -5.08
C LEU A 337 6.11 -6.82 -6.13
N SER A 338 4.90 -7.14 -5.69
CA SER A 338 3.87 -7.68 -6.57
C SER A 338 3.43 -6.65 -7.61
N LEU A 339 3.28 -5.36 -7.24
CA LEU A 339 3.02 -4.29 -8.21
C LEU A 339 4.16 -4.17 -9.24
N TRP A 340 5.41 -4.16 -8.78
CA TRP A 340 6.57 -4.10 -9.67
C TRP A 340 6.54 -5.24 -10.68
N ASN A 341 6.36 -6.48 -10.20
CA ASN A 341 6.28 -7.66 -11.05
C ASN A 341 5.13 -7.58 -12.06
N ASN A 342 3.97 -7.07 -11.63
CA ASN A 342 2.80 -6.90 -12.49
C ASN A 342 3.04 -5.89 -13.63
N MET A 343 3.83 -4.82 -13.39
CA MET A 343 4.24 -3.90 -14.45
C MET A 343 5.13 -4.57 -15.53
N PHE A 344 5.83 -5.65 -15.17
CA PHE A 344 6.69 -6.45 -16.06
C PHE A 344 6.05 -7.79 -16.50
N GLU A 345 4.72 -7.86 -16.46
CA GLU A 345 3.93 -8.93 -17.05
C GLU A 345 3.05 -8.39 -18.18
N PRO A 346 2.97 -9.08 -19.33
CA PRO A 346 2.15 -8.63 -20.45
C PRO A 346 0.68 -8.50 -20.04
N VAL A 347 0.01 -7.47 -20.52
CA VAL A 347 -1.46 -7.32 -20.38
C VAL A 347 -2.13 -8.58 -20.94
N GLY A 348 -3.04 -9.18 -20.17
CA GLY A 348 -3.65 -10.48 -20.45
C GLY A 348 -2.93 -11.68 -19.79
N GLY A 349 -1.67 -11.51 -19.37
CA GLY A 349 -0.86 -12.52 -18.67
C GLY A 349 -0.43 -12.10 -17.26
N LYS A 350 -1.01 -11.02 -16.72
CA LYS A 350 -0.70 -10.48 -15.39
C LYS A 350 -1.17 -11.42 -14.28
N GLN A 351 -0.37 -11.56 -13.22
CA GLN A 351 -0.74 -12.28 -12.02
C GLN A 351 -1.82 -11.54 -11.22
N TRP A 352 -2.72 -12.30 -10.58
CA TRP A 352 -3.87 -11.79 -9.83
C TRP A 352 -3.70 -11.88 -8.30
N PHE A 353 -2.53 -12.33 -7.86
CA PHE A 353 -2.17 -12.62 -6.48
C PHE A 353 -0.80 -12.02 -6.17
N TRP A 354 -0.55 -11.63 -4.92
CA TRP A 354 0.81 -11.50 -4.43
C TRP A 354 1.36 -12.89 -4.12
N HIS A 355 2.62 -13.15 -4.48
CA HIS A 355 3.25 -14.43 -4.14
C HIS A 355 4.25 -14.20 -3.02
N ILE A 356 4.00 -14.82 -1.87
CA ILE A 356 4.92 -14.75 -0.74
C ILE A 356 6.24 -15.39 -1.15
N ASN A 357 7.34 -14.69 -0.87
CA ASN A 357 8.70 -15.07 -1.29
C ASN A 357 8.94 -15.04 -2.81
N GLU A 358 8.15 -14.29 -3.58
CA GLU A 358 8.48 -14.05 -4.99
C GLU A 358 9.78 -13.24 -5.14
N GLU A 359 10.44 -13.40 -6.28
CA GLU A 359 11.62 -12.61 -6.64
C GLU A 359 11.21 -11.39 -7.47
N LEU A 360 12.05 -10.35 -7.45
CA LEU A 360 11.82 -9.15 -8.23
C LEU A 360 12.11 -9.44 -9.71
N LYS A 361 11.13 -9.22 -10.59
CA LYS A 361 11.28 -9.37 -12.04
C LYS A 361 12.10 -8.23 -12.61
N CYS A 362 13.08 -8.57 -13.44
CA CYS A 362 13.92 -7.61 -14.14
C CYS A 362 13.46 -7.45 -15.59
N PRO A 363 13.44 -6.22 -16.14
CA PRO A 363 13.28 -6.01 -17.57
C PRO A 363 14.38 -6.75 -18.34
N THR A 364 14.04 -7.34 -19.47
CA THR A 364 15.02 -8.05 -20.32
C THR A 364 15.39 -7.20 -21.53
N LYS A 365 16.42 -7.59 -22.28
CA LYS A 365 16.76 -6.94 -23.56
C LYS A 365 15.63 -7.06 -24.59
N GLU A 366 14.86 -8.15 -24.53
CA GLU A 366 13.74 -8.41 -25.44
C GLU A 366 12.46 -7.67 -25.01
N TYR A 367 12.24 -7.55 -23.70
CA TYR A 367 11.10 -6.85 -23.11
C TYR A 367 11.59 -5.80 -22.09
N PRO A 368 12.17 -4.68 -22.57
CA PRO A 368 12.74 -3.66 -21.70
C PRO A 368 11.70 -2.65 -21.17
N PHE A 369 10.48 -2.70 -21.69
CA PHE A 369 9.43 -1.72 -21.41
C PHE A 369 8.46 -2.19 -20.33
N ILE A 370 7.88 -1.24 -19.61
CA ILE A 370 6.69 -1.47 -18.78
C ILE A 370 5.56 -1.91 -19.73
N PHE A 371 4.89 -3.01 -19.39
CA PHE A 371 3.85 -3.55 -20.24
C PHE A 371 2.57 -2.72 -20.19
N THR A 372 2.04 -2.45 -21.38
CA THR A 372 0.83 -1.71 -21.67
C THR A 372 0.02 -2.47 -22.73
N LYS A 373 -1.21 -2.01 -23.01
CA LYS A 373 -2.07 -2.63 -24.03
C LYS A 373 -1.38 -2.74 -25.41
N LYS A 374 -0.60 -1.74 -25.83
CA LYS A 374 0.00 -1.69 -27.18
C LYS A 374 1.35 -2.42 -27.34
N ASN A 375 1.98 -2.89 -26.27
CA ASN A 375 3.28 -3.59 -26.35
C ASN A 375 3.28 -5.01 -25.75
N SER A 376 2.10 -5.58 -25.45
CA SER A 376 1.99 -6.87 -24.76
C SER A 376 1.81 -8.08 -25.68
N ALA A 377 1.35 -7.90 -26.93
CA ALA A 377 0.91 -9.01 -27.78
C ALA A 377 1.97 -10.11 -27.98
N LYS A 378 3.18 -9.73 -28.40
CA LYS A 378 4.29 -10.67 -28.63
C LYS A 378 4.67 -11.45 -27.35
N ALA A 379 4.85 -10.74 -26.24
CA ALA A 379 5.20 -11.35 -24.96
C ALA A 379 4.10 -12.30 -24.46
N LEU A 380 2.83 -11.95 -24.68
CA LEU A 380 1.70 -12.78 -24.30
C LEU A 380 1.65 -14.09 -25.11
N GLU A 381 1.85 -14.02 -26.42
CA GLU A 381 1.92 -15.22 -27.28
C GLU A 381 3.06 -16.16 -26.89
N GLU A 382 4.22 -15.62 -26.54
CA GLU A 382 5.36 -16.40 -26.05
C GLU A 382 5.08 -17.04 -24.69
N TYR A 383 4.49 -16.28 -23.76
CA TYR A 383 4.06 -16.80 -22.47
C TYR A 383 3.04 -17.93 -22.61
N GLN A 384 2.05 -17.77 -23.49
CA GLN A 384 1.05 -18.79 -23.78
C GLN A 384 1.66 -20.04 -24.40
N ARG A 385 2.60 -19.89 -25.35
CA ARG A 385 3.33 -21.03 -25.91
C ARG A 385 4.16 -21.78 -24.87
N ALA A 386 4.85 -21.07 -23.99
CA ALA A 386 5.67 -21.69 -22.94
C ALA A 386 4.82 -22.47 -21.91
N THR A 387 3.63 -21.96 -21.59
CA THR A 387 2.70 -22.61 -20.65
C THR A 387 1.94 -23.79 -21.24
N HIS A 388 1.74 -23.83 -22.56
CA HIS A 388 1.05 -24.92 -23.27
C HIS A 388 2.00 -25.92 -23.95
N ALA A 389 3.32 -25.73 -23.85
CA ALA A 389 4.26 -26.71 -24.35
C ALA A 389 4.13 -28.02 -23.56
N PRO A 390 3.93 -29.19 -24.21
CA PRO A 390 3.90 -30.46 -23.51
C PRO A 390 5.23 -30.64 -22.78
N SER A 391 5.17 -30.92 -21.48
CA SER A 391 6.35 -31.28 -20.70
C SER A 391 6.99 -32.50 -21.36
N VAL A 392 8.08 -32.29 -22.10
CA VAL A 392 8.88 -33.39 -22.63
C VAL A 392 9.43 -34.12 -21.41
N SER A 393 8.83 -35.27 -21.10
CA SER A 393 9.36 -36.23 -20.14
C SER A 393 10.67 -36.75 -20.69
N THR A 394 11.76 -36.04 -20.41
CA THR A 394 13.09 -36.61 -20.51
C THR A 394 13.17 -37.71 -19.45
N SER A 395 12.99 -38.94 -19.91
CA SER A 395 13.35 -40.16 -19.22
C SER A 395 14.81 -40.06 -18.76
N THR A 396 15.03 -39.59 -17.53
CA THR A 396 16.34 -39.65 -16.89
C THR A 396 16.59 -41.07 -16.41
N ALA A 397 17.64 -41.66 -16.98
CA ALA A 397 18.28 -42.87 -16.51
C ALA A 397 18.62 -42.78 -15.00
N LYS A 398 18.60 -43.95 -14.36
CA LYS A 398 18.95 -44.20 -12.94
C LYS A 398 20.14 -43.35 -12.44
N PRO A 399 20.05 -42.76 -11.24
CA PRO A 399 21.24 -42.22 -10.59
C PRO A 399 22.02 -43.33 -9.87
N GLU A 400 23.30 -43.44 -10.22
CA GLU A 400 24.31 -44.17 -9.45
C GLU A 400 24.57 -43.48 -8.09
N LYS A 401 24.78 -44.31 -7.07
CA LYS A 401 25.03 -43.91 -5.69
C LYS A 401 26.39 -43.21 -5.57
N HIS A 402 26.40 -41.92 -5.29
CA HIS A 402 27.56 -41.25 -4.69
C HIS A 402 27.35 -41.08 -3.19
N THR A 403 28.17 -41.79 -2.42
CA THR A 403 28.32 -41.65 -0.97
C THR A 403 28.92 -40.30 -0.60
N THR A 404 28.20 -39.48 0.16
CA THR A 404 28.72 -38.26 0.79
C THR A 404 29.24 -38.55 2.20
N LYS A 405 30.50 -38.17 2.44
CA LYS A 405 31.13 -38.18 3.76
C LYS A 405 30.62 -36.99 4.58
N HIS A 406 30.27 -37.25 5.84
CA HIS A 406 29.93 -36.23 6.84
C HIS A 406 31.08 -35.22 7.04
N HIS A 407 30.79 -33.93 6.88
CA HIS A 407 31.58 -32.85 7.48
C HIS A 407 30.79 -32.20 8.61
N LYS A 408 31.45 -32.13 9.77
CA LYS A 408 30.96 -31.51 11.00
C LYS A 408 30.87 -29.99 10.79
N HIS A 409 29.69 -29.43 11.03
CA HIS A 409 29.52 -27.98 11.15
C HIS A 409 30.07 -27.50 12.51
N HIS A 410 31.03 -26.57 12.44
CA HIS A 410 31.37 -25.68 13.55
C HIS A 410 30.20 -24.72 13.81
N LYS A 411 29.74 -24.65 15.06
CA LYS A 411 28.90 -23.55 15.58
C LYS A 411 29.74 -22.27 15.61
N SER A 412 29.32 -21.23 14.90
CA SER A 412 29.66 -19.86 15.26
C SER A 412 28.54 -19.28 16.11
N HIS A 413 28.89 -18.83 17.31
CA HIS A 413 28.04 -17.96 18.12
C HIS A 413 28.08 -16.56 17.51
N SER A 414 26.93 -15.97 17.20
CA SER A 414 26.82 -14.52 17.07
C SER A 414 26.15 -13.96 18.32
N ASP A 415 26.92 -13.16 19.06
CA ASP A 415 26.43 -12.37 20.18
C ASP A 415 25.61 -11.19 19.64
N SER A 416 24.33 -11.14 20.00
CA SER A 416 23.51 -9.92 19.91
C SER A 416 23.03 -9.54 21.30
N SER A 417 23.94 -9.06 22.16
CA SER A 417 23.54 -8.44 23.42
C SER A 417 23.00 -7.03 23.15
N PHE A 418 21.68 -6.90 23.03
CA PHE A 418 21.01 -5.63 23.31
C PHE A 418 21.27 -5.29 24.78
N SER A 419 22.06 -4.24 25.04
CA SER A 419 22.39 -3.84 26.41
C SER A 419 21.13 -3.37 27.14
N LYS A 420 20.93 -3.84 28.39
CA LYS A 420 19.87 -3.36 29.30
C LYS A 420 19.82 -1.83 29.40
N MET A 421 20.95 -1.15 29.13
CA MET A 421 21.05 0.31 29.10
C MET A 421 20.26 0.95 27.95
N GLN A 422 20.16 0.30 26.79
CA GLN A 422 19.35 0.80 25.66
C GLN A 422 17.85 0.69 25.93
N LEU A 423 17.42 -0.37 26.63
CA LEU A 423 16.03 -0.53 27.05
C LEU A 423 15.61 0.54 28.07
N VAL A 424 16.51 0.90 28.99
CA VAL A 424 16.28 1.97 29.98
C VAL A 424 16.21 3.35 29.30
N VAL A 425 17.05 3.61 28.29
CA VAL A 425 17.01 4.86 27.53
C VAL A 425 15.69 5.00 26.75
N LEU A 426 15.22 3.92 26.12
CA LEU A 426 13.95 3.92 25.40
C LEU A 426 12.74 4.08 26.33
N ALA A 427 12.73 3.40 27.47
CA ALA A 427 11.69 3.58 28.50
C ALA A 427 11.68 5.01 29.06
N SER A 428 12.85 5.62 29.23
CA SER A 428 12.99 7.01 29.71
C SER A 428 12.49 8.04 28.68
N LEU A 429 12.79 7.83 27.40
CA LEU A 429 12.26 8.66 26.31
C LEU A 429 10.74 8.56 26.21
N PHE A 430 10.19 7.36 26.37
CA PHE A 430 8.75 7.12 26.36
C PHE A 430 8.04 7.84 27.53
N LEU A 431 8.60 7.76 28.74
CA LEU A 431 8.08 8.47 29.90
C LEU A 431 8.14 10.00 29.72
N LEU A 432 9.21 10.52 29.10
CA LEU A 432 9.35 11.95 28.81
C LEU A 432 8.27 12.45 27.83
N ILE A 433 7.97 11.65 26.80
CA ILE A 433 6.92 11.95 25.82
C ILE A 433 5.54 11.95 26.50
N LEU A 434 5.28 10.98 27.39
CA LEU A 434 4.05 10.92 28.19
C LEU A 434 3.88 12.13 29.10
N ILE A 435 4.95 12.55 29.78
CA ILE A 435 4.94 13.75 30.64
C ILE A 435 4.67 15.00 29.80
N LEU A 436 5.34 15.16 28.65
CA LEU A 436 5.09 16.29 27.75
C LEU A 436 3.65 16.31 27.24
N PHE A 437 3.08 15.14 26.94
CA PHE A 437 1.68 15.01 26.51
C PHE A 437 0.70 15.43 27.61
N VAL A 438 0.92 14.98 28.84
CA VAL A 438 0.12 15.37 30.01
C VAL A 438 0.25 16.88 30.30
N LEU A 439 1.44 17.45 30.16
CA LEU A 439 1.68 18.90 30.31
C LEU A 439 0.95 19.71 29.24
N VAL A 440 0.89 19.24 27.99
CA VAL A 440 0.15 19.89 26.92
C VAL A 440 -1.37 19.83 27.18
N ILE A 441 -1.88 18.69 27.67
CA ILE A 441 -3.30 18.53 28.01
C ILE A 441 -3.68 19.42 29.18
N THR A 442 -2.90 19.42 30.27
CA THR A 442 -3.17 20.24 31.45
C THR A 442 -3.09 21.73 31.13
N LYS A 443 -2.11 22.16 30.30
CA LYS A 443 -2.03 23.55 29.83
C LYS A 443 -3.22 23.92 28.93
N ARG A 444 -3.69 23.03 28.06
CA ARG A 444 -4.92 23.24 27.27
C ARG A 444 -6.18 23.32 28.14
N GLN A 445 -6.27 22.53 29.20
CA GLN A 445 -7.38 22.57 30.15
C GLN A 445 -7.36 23.85 31.00
N GLN A 446 -6.19 24.31 31.44
CA GLN A 446 -6.05 25.61 32.12
C GLN A 446 -6.44 26.78 31.22
N ILE A 447 -6.04 26.77 29.94
CA ILE A 447 -6.43 27.80 28.97
C ILE A 447 -7.95 27.78 28.73
N ARG A 448 -8.58 26.60 28.60
CA ARG A 448 -10.04 26.48 28.51
C ARG A 448 -10.76 26.96 29.77
N GLY A 449 -10.23 26.66 30.95
CA GLY A 449 -10.74 27.15 32.23
C GLY A 449 -10.65 28.67 32.37
N PHE A 450 -9.58 29.29 31.86
CA PHE A 450 -9.41 30.74 31.86
C PHE A 450 -10.39 31.43 30.89
N VAL A 451 -10.60 30.85 29.69
CA VAL A 451 -11.54 31.37 28.69
C VAL A 451 -13.00 31.24 29.16
N HIS A 452 -13.37 30.14 29.82
CA HIS A 452 -14.72 29.99 30.40
C HIS A 452 -14.92 30.79 31.70
N GLY A 453 -13.85 31.02 32.48
CA GLY A 453 -13.87 31.86 33.67
C GLY A 453 -13.96 33.36 33.38
N ALA A 454 -13.38 33.81 32.25
CA ALA A 454 -13.47 35.19 31.79
C ALA A 454 -14.84 35.52 31.18
N GLY A 455 -15.48 34.56 30.48
CA GLY A 455 -16.82 34.74 29.90
C GLY A 455 -17.96 34.86 30.92
N ARG A 456 -17.82 34.28 32.13
CA ARG A 456 -18.83 34.38 33.20
C ARG A 456 -18.74 35.63 34.06
N ARG A 457 -17.66 36.41 34.00
CA ARG A 457 -17.53 37.68 34.74
C ARG A 457 -18.01 38.92 33.96
N HIS A 458 -18.33 38.79 32.67
CA HIS A 458 -18.78 39.90 31.84
C HIS A 458 -20.27 39.91 31.47
N LEU A 459 -21.10 39.05 32.09
CA LEU A 459 -22.54 38.98 31.82
C LEU A 459 -23.42 39.26 33.06
N HIS A 460 -22.89 39.94 34.08
CA HIS A 460 -23.68 40.39 35.25
C HIS A 460 -23.64 41.91 35.50
N GLY A 461 -23.32 42.69 34.49
CA GLY A 461 -23.41 44.13 34.55
C GLY A 461 -23.22 44.74 33.18
N PHE A 462 -24.28 44.73 32.38
CA PHE A 462 -24.75 45.77 31.46
C PHE A 462 -25.91 45.22 30.62
#